data_AF-A0A7X0MPS8-F1
#
_entry.id   AF-A0A7X0MPS8-F1
#
_cell.length_a   1.000
_cell.length_b   1.000
_cell.length_c   1.000
_cell.angle_alpha   90.00
_cell.angle_beta   90.00
_cell.angle_gamma   90.00
#
_symmetry.space_group_name_H-M   'P 1'
#
loop_
_entity.id
_entity.type
_entity.pdbx_description
1 polymer ?
#
loop_
_entity_poly.entity_id
_entity_poly.type
_entity_poly.pdbx_seq_one_letter_code
_entity_poly.pdbx_strand_id
1 'polypeptide(L)'
;MTHDKASPLAGTTVRILSGPLAGKEIEIEDWWDRIAGRSWVHCNGNPACLIYAMESFGDPLDDEVLYGKIGVAGHLIHVTRVQEA
;
A
#
# COMPACT_ATOMS: atom_id res chain seq x y z
N MET A 1 12.89 7.89 -2.93
CA MET A 1 12.48 9.24 -3.36
C MET A 1 11.02 9.33 -2.99
N THR A 2 10.56 10.34 -2.24
CA THR A 2 9.16 10.37 -1.83
C THR A 2 8.29 11.00 -2.91
N HIS A 3 7.08 10.48 -3.13
CA HIS A 3 6.11 11.10 -4.02
C HIS A 3 5.80 12.53 -3.59
N ASP A 4 5.72 13.44 -4.56
CA ASP A 4 5.37 14.85 -4.37
C ASP A 4 3.86 15.10 -4.49
N LYS A 5 3.14 14.18 -5.13
CA LYS A 5 1.71 14.26 -5.43
C LYS A 5 0.90 13.12 -4.83
N ALA A 6 -0.41 13.33 -4.72
CA ALA A 6 -1.36 12.30 -4.35
C ALA A 6 -1.34 11.12 -5.29
N SER A 7 -1.56 9.95 -4.72
CA SER A 7 -1.93 8.80 -5.51
C SER A 7 -3.16 9.16 -6.34
N PRO A 8 -3.19 8.81 -7.63
CA PRO A 8 -4.40 8.89 -8.43
C PRO A 8 -5.58 8.12 -7.80
N LEU A 9 -5.27 7.14 -6.94
CA LEU A 9 -6.24 6.30 -6.24
C LEU A 9 -6.62 6.83 -4.85
N ALA A 10 -6.02 7.92 -4.37
CA ALA A 10 -6.32 8.49 -3.06
C ALA A 10 -7.81 8.87 -2.93
N GLY A 11 -8.46 8.40 -1.87
CA GLY A 11 -9.90 8.57 -1.62
C GLY A 11 -10.79 7.60 -2.42
N THR A 12 -10.21 6.66 -3.17
CA THR A 12 -10.95 5.70 -3.98
C THR A 12 -10.95 4.32 -3.31
N THR A 13 -12.07 3.61 -3.40
CA THR A 13 -12.15 2.19 -3.06
C THR A 13 -11.66 1.36 -4.23
N VAL A 14 -10.67 0.50 -3.99
CA VAL A 14 -10.11 -0.40 -4.98
C VAL A 14 -10.29 -1.85 -4.54
N ARG A 15 -10.35 -2.75 -5.52
CA ARG A 15 -10.34 -4.20 -5.29
C ARG A 15 -8.91 -4.72 -5.35
N ILE A 16 -8.56 -5.56 -4.38
CA ILE A 16 -7.26 -6.23 -4.32
C ILE A 16 -7.31 -7.48 -5.19
N LEU A 17 -6.41 -7.57 -6.16
CA LEU A 17 -6.38 -8.62 -7.18
C LEU A 17 -5.51 -9.83 -6.77
N SER A 18 -4.49 -9.63 -5.95
CA SER A 18 -3.51 -10.66 -5.61
C SER A 18 -2.94 -10.50 -4.19
N GLY A 19 -2.25 -11.56 -3.73
CA GLY A 19 -1.69 -11.62 -2.37
C GLY A 19 -2.72 -12.03 -1.30
N PRO A 20 -2.34 -11.96 -0.01
CA PRO A 20 -3.15 -12.49 1.09
C PRO A 20 -4.51 -11.81 1.30
N LEU A 21 -4.67 -10.60 0.75
CA LEU A 21 -5.91 -9.81 0.82
C LEU A 21 -6.72 -9.86 -0.48
N ALA A 22 -6.35 -10.72 -1.44
CA ALA A 22 -7.05 -10.84 -2.72
C ALA A 22 -8.56 -11.05 -2.55
N GLY A 23 -9.34 -10.33 -3.36
CA GLY A 23 -10.80 -10.33 -3.33
C GLY A 23 -11.43 -9.38 -2.32
N LYS A 24 -10.66 -8.74 -1.44
CA LYS A 24 -11.15 -7.68 -0.56
C LYS A 24 -11.15 -6.32 -1.26
N GLU A 25 -11.96 -5.41 -0.74
CA GLU A 25 -11.95 -4.00 -1.09
C GLU A 25 -11.25 -3.19 0.00
N ILE A 26 -10.60 -2.12 -0.39
CA ILE A 26 -9.87 -1.22 0.50
C ILE A 26 -9.99 0.21 0.00
N GLU A 27 -10.27 1.15 0.91
CA GLU A 27 -10.18 2.57 0.62
C GLU A 27 -8.72 3.00 0.73
N ILE A 28 -8.20 3.59 -0.35
CA ILE A 28 -6.83 4.08 -0.42
C ILE A 28 -6.77 5.47 0.20
N GLU A 29 -5.89 5.65 1.19
CA GLU A 29 -5.63 6.96 1.78
C GLU A 29 -4.68 7.76 0.88
N ASP A 30 -3.51 7.21 0.56
CA ASP A 30 -2.51 7.82 -0.32
C ASP A 30 -1.36 6.84 -0.60
N TRP A 31 -0.28 7.32 -1.22
CA TRP A 31 1.03 6.67 -1.17
C TRP A 31 1.55 6.56 0.26
N TRP A 32 2.11 5.40 0.60
CA TRP A 32 2.69 5.14 1.91
C TRP A 32 3.77 6.17 2.28
N ASP A 33 4.66 6.47 1.34
CA ASP A 33 5.81 7.35 1.56
C ASP A 33 5.43 8.82 1.82
N ARG A 34 4.26 9.27 1.35
CA ARG A 34 3.68 10.58 1.69
C ARG A 34 3.06 10.61 3.07
N ILE A 35 2.41 9.52 3.47
CA ILE A 35 1.81 9.40 4.82
C ILE A 35 2.92 9.29 5.87
N ALA A 36 3.92 8.46 5.63
CA ALA A 36 4.99 8.17 6.58
C ALA A 36 6.21 9.09 6.46
N GLY A 37 6.29 9.89 5.38
CA GLY A 37 7.44 10.74 5.06
C GLY A 37 8.70 9.96 4.70
N ARG A 38 8.60 8.67 4.38
CA ARG A 38 9.72 7.79 4.03
C ARG A 38 9.27 6.52 3.32
N SER A 39 10.19 5.92 2.56
CA SER A 39 10.01 4.60 1.97
C SER A 39 9.67 3.51 3.00
N TRP A 40 8.86 2.54 2.59
CA TRP A 40 8.49 1.38 3.42
C TRP A 40 9.71 0.53 3.79
N VAL A 41 10.73 0.47 2.91
CA VAL A 41 11.99 -0.25 3.15
C VAL A 41 12.74 0.29 4.37
N HIS A 42 12.52 1.57 4.71
CA HIS A 42 13.18 2.26 5.82
C HIS A 42 12.30 2.38 7.07
N CYS A 43 11.14 1.71 7.11
CA CYS A 43 10.18 1.83 8.21
C CYS A 43 10.29 0.66 9.22
N ASN A 44 11.46 0.53 9.84
CA ASN A 44 11.71 -0.48 10.85
C ASN A 44 10.75 -0.33 12.04
N GLY A 45 10.15 -1.43 12.46
CA GLY A 45 9.22 -1.47 13.59
C GLY A 45 7.78 -1.07 13.26
N ASN A 46 7.46 -0.69 12.02
CA ASN A 46 6.08 -0.51 11.59
C ASN A 46 5.46 -1.87 11.23
N PRO A 47 4.39 -2.32 11.91
CA PRO A 47 3.78 -3.61 11.65
C PRO A 47 3.26 -3.79 10.22
N ALA A 48 2.71 -2.73 9.61
CA ALA A 48 2.17 -2.79 8.26
C ALA A 48 3.31 -2.94 7.22
N CYS A 49 4.43 -2.23 7.42
CA CYS A 49 5.62 -2.39 6.57
C CYS A 49 6.27 -3.77 6.73
N LEU A 50 6.30 -4.32 7.95
CA LEU A 50 6.83 -5.66 8.19
C LEU A 50 5.99 -6.73 7.51
N ILE A 51 4.66 -6.67 7.65
CA ILE A 51 3.74 -7.58 6.97
C ILE A 51 3.91 -7.47 5.45
N TYR A 52 3.91 -6.25 4.92
CA TYR A 52 4.10 -6.02 3.50
C TYR A 52 5.43 -6.56 2.99
N ALA A 53 6.54 -6.34 3.71
CA ALA A 53 7.86 -6.86 3.32
C ALA A 53 7.90 -8.40 3.24
N MET A 54 7.10 -9.10 4.06
CA MET A 54 6.97 -10.56 3.99
C MET A 54 6.13 -11.01 2.79
N GLU A 55 5.23 -10.16 2.30
CA GLU A 55 4.25 -10.46 1.25
C GLU A 55 4.61 -9.86 -0.12
N SER A 56 5.59 -8.96 -0.18
CA SER A 56 6.03 -8.25 -1.40
C SER A 56 6.94 -9.10 -2.30
N PHE A 57 7.03 -10.41 -2.05
CA PHE A 57 7.85 -11.29 -2.87
C PHE A 57 7.31 -11.32 -4.30
N GLY A 58 8.11 -10.81 -5.24
CA GLY A 58 7.74 -10.68 -6.65
C GLY A 58 7.19 -9.31 -7.05
N ASP A 59 6.98 -8.40 -6.10
CA ASP A 59 6.69 -7.00 -6.41
C ASP A 59 7.98 -6.24 -6.76
N PRO A 60 7.88 -5.17 -7.55
CA PRO A 60 8.95 -4.18 -7.68
C PRO A 60 9.40 -3.65 -6.31
N LEU A 61 10.72 -3.49 -6.16
CA LEU A 61 11.33 -2.86 -4.98
C LEU A 61 11.37 -1.34 -5.19
N ASP A 62 10.20 -0.71 -5.13
CA ASP A 62 10.03 0.74 -5.25
C ASP A 62 9.01 1.27 -4.23
N ASP A 63 8.68 2.56 -4.32
CA ASP A 63 7.74 3.24 -3.43
C ASP A 63 6.33 3.38 -4.04
N GLU A 64 5.98 2.66 -5.12
CA GLU A 64 4.61 2.62 -5.70
C GLU A 64 3.67 1.76 -4.84
N VAL A 65 3.65 2.08 -3.54
CA VAL A 65 2.98 1.34 -2.49
C VAL A 65 1.90 2.24 -1.90
N LEU A 66 0.67 1.79 -2.05
CA LEU A 66 -0.52 2.42 -1.51
C LEU A 66 -0.68 2.04 -0.04
N TYR A 67 -1.24 2.95 0.74
CA TYR A 67 -1.71 2.70 2.10
C TYR A 67 -3.21 2.85 2.17
N GLY A 68 -3.86 1.92 2.87
CA GLY A 68 -5.28 1.98 3.15
C GLY A 68 -5.64 1.17 4.39
N LYS A 69 -6.92 1.15 4.75
CA LYS A 69 -7.41 0.42 5.92
C LYS A 69 -8.49 -0.58 5.55
N ILE A 70 -8.40 -1.77 6.13
CA ILE A 70 -9.48 -2.76 6.15
C ILE A 70 -9.96 -2.86 7.60
N GLY A 71 -11.11 -2.27 7.88
CA GLY A 71 -11.53 -2.03 9.27
C GLY A 71 -10.59 -1.05 9.95
N VAL A 72 -9.99 -1.44 11.09
CA VAL A 72 -9.04 -0.59 11.84
C VAL A 72 -7.57 -0.87 11.49
N ALA A 73 -7.29 -1.93 10.72
CA ALA A 73 -5.94 -2.35 10.39
C ALA A 73 -5.44 -1.64 9.13
N GLY A 74 -4.25 -1.05 9.21
CA GLY A 74 -3.57 -0.43 8.08
C GLY A 74 -2.80 -1.48 7.27
N HIS A 75 -2.89 -1.37 5.95
CA HIS A 75 -2.26 -2.29 5.00
C HIS A 75 -1.51 -1.50 3.93
N LEU A 76 -0.35 -2.04 3.53
CA LEU A 76 0.41 -1.57 2.39
C LEU A 76 0.18 -2.52 1.22
N ILE A 77 0.00 -1.98 0.03
CA ILE A 77 -0.30 -2.75 -1.18
C ILE A 77 0.40 -2.10 -2.37
N HIS A 78 1.15 -2.88 -3.15
CA HIS A 78 1.74 -2.39 -4.40
C HIS A 78 0.65 -2.06 -5.42
N VAL A 79 0.81 -0.96 -6.18
CA VAL A 79 -0.21 -0.48 -7.13
C VAL A 79 -0.60 -1.52 -8.19
N THR A 80 0.33 -2.40 -8.58
CA THR A 80 0.08 -3.48 -9.56
C THR A 80 -0.89 -4.55 -9.06
N ARG A 81 -1.18 -4.58 -7.75
CA ARG A 81 -2.08 -5.56 -7.13
C ARG A 81 -3.51 -5.06 -7.00
N VAL A 82 -3.83 -3.87 -7.50
CA VAL A 82 -5.17 -3.29 -7.35
C VAL A 82 -5.80 -2.88 -8.67
N GLN A 83 -7.12 -2.78 -8.65
CA GLN A 83 -7.93 -2.23 -9.72
C GLN A 83 -9.03 -1.37 -9.09
N GLU A 84 -9.35 -0.24 -9.71
CA GLU A 84 -10.54 0.54 -9.37
C GLU A 84 -11.80 -0.34 -9.46
N ALA A 85 -12.60 -0.32 -8.39
CA ALA A 85 -13.78 -1.17 -8.25
C ALA A 85 -14.90 -0.83 -9.24
#